data_AF-A0A1F5H5L5-F1
#
_entry.id   AF-A0A1F5H5L5-F1
#
_cell.length_a   1.000
_cell.length_b   1.000
_cell.length_c   1.000
_cell.angle_alpha   90.00
_cell.angle_beta   90.00
_cell.angle_gamma   90.00
#
_symmetry.space_group_name_H-M   'P 1'
#
loop_
_entity.id
_entity.type
_entity.pdbx_description
1 polymer ?
#
loop_
_entity_poly.entity_id
_entity_poly.type
_entity_poly.pdbx_seq_one_letter_code
_entity_poly.pdbx_strand_id
1 'polypeptide(L)' 'MRPLKFLWQKWLIVARPIGNFQAQLILSLFYFIILAPVAILFKLFADPLNLKAKQRSNNFEKWEHPKEDLEQARKQY' A
#
# COMPACT_ATOMS: atom_id res chain seq x y z
N MET A 1 -41.65 33.84 -8.11
CA MET A 1 -40.93 32.56 -7.96
C MET A 1 -40.06 32.37 -9.21
N ARG A 2 -38.74 32.37 -9.08
CA ARG A 2 -37.82 32.32 -10.24
C ARG A 2 -37.59 30.85 -10.62
N PRO A 3 -38.21 30.31 -11.69
CA PRO A 3 -38.14 28.88 -12.04
C PRO A 3 -36.69 28.38 -12.19
N LEU A 4 -35.77 29.26 -12.56
CA LEU A 4 -34.32 29.02 -12.58
C LEU A 4 -33.75 28.47 -11.26
N LYS A 5 -34.19 29.01 -10.11
CA LYS A 5 -33.69 28.56 -8.81
C LYS A 5 -34.15 27.14 -8.48
N PHE A 6 -35.34 26.75 -8.92
CA PHE A 6 -35.88 25.41 -8.69
C PHE A 6 -35.17 24.36 -9.55
N LEU A 7 -34.97 24.65 -10.84
CA LEU A 7 -34.20 23.79 -11.74
C LEU A 7 -32.77 23.59 -11.24
N TRP A 8 -32.14 24.69 -10.80
CA TRP A 8 -30.78 24.66 -10.25
C TRP A 8 -30.67 23.80 -8.98
N GLN A 9 -31.65 23.93 -8.07
CA GLN A 9 -31.67 23.10 -6.86
C GLN A 9 -31.86 21.62 -7.16
N LYS A 10 -32.72 21.26 -8.12
CA LYS A 10 -32.91 19.87 -8.56
C LYS A 10 -31.65 19.33 -9.23
N TRP A 11 -30.99 20.13 -10.07
CA TRP A 11 -29.71 19.77 -10.68
C TRP A 11 -28.61 19.51 -9.64
N LEU A 12 -28.50 20.36 -8.61
CA LEU A 12 -27.49 20.20 -7.56
C LEU A 12 -27.65 18.89 -6.77
N ILE A 13 -28.86 18.38 -6.61
CA ILE A 13 -29.11 17.09 -5.94
C ILE A 13 -28.47 15.94 -6.74
N VAL A 14 -28.53 16.01 -8.07
CA VAL A 14 -27.95 15.02 -8.99
C VAL A 14 -26.44 15.23 -9.16
N ALA A 15 -25.98 16.48 -9.20
CA ALA A 15 -24.58 16.81 -9.39
C ALA A 15 -23.70 16.40 -8.20
N ARG A 16 -24.23 16.40 -6.97
CA ARG A 16 -23.50 16.01 -5.75
C ARG A 16 -22.96 14.57 -5.79
N PRO A 17 -23.77 13.52 -6.00
CA PRO A 17 -23.26 12.15 -6.05
C PRO A 17 -22.29 11.93 -7.22
N ILE A 18 -22.54 12.56 -8.37
CA ILE A 18 -21.64 12.52 -9.53
C ILE A 18 -20.29 13.14 -9.17
N GLY A 19 -20.29 14.31 -8.54
CA GLY A 19 -19.08 14.98 -8.09
C GLY A 19 -18.30 14.15 -7.07
N ASN A 20 -19.00 13.49 -6.13
CA ASN A 20 -18.35 12.61 -5.16
C ASN A 20 -17.68 11.39 -5.83
N PHE A 21 -18.37 10.75 -6.78
CA PHE A 21 -17.80 9.65 -7.55
C PHE A 21 -16.58 10.10 -8.36
N GLN A 22 -16.68 11.24 -9.05
CA GLN A 22 -15.57 11.80 -9.81
C GLN A 22 -14.39 12.15 -8.90
N ALA A 23 -14.63 12.75 -7.73
CA ALA A 23 -13.59 13.05 -6.77
C ALA A 23 -12.88 11.78 -6.28
N GLN A 24 -13.63 10.72 -5.95
CA GLN A 24 -13.05 9.43 -5.57
C GLN A 24 -12.24 8.80 -6.70
N LEU A 25 -12.75 8.86 -7.93
CA LEU A 25 -12.07 8.31 -9.10
C LEU A 25 -10.76 9.05 -9.39
N ILE A 26 -10.79 10.38 -9.41
CA ILE A 26 -9.60 11.23 -9.62
C ILE A 26 -8.58 10.98 -8.50
N LEU A 27 -9.04 10.95 -7.24
CA LEU A 27 -8.15 10.71 -6.10
C LEU A 27 -7.50 9.33 -6.18
N SER A 28 -8.29 8.29 -6.48
CA SER A 28 -7.81 6.92 -6.66
C SER A 28 -6.78 6.85 -7.78
N LEU A 29 -7.05 7.46 -8.93
CA LEU A 29 -6.14 7.48 -10.07
C LEU A 29 -4.84 8.24 -9.74
N PHE A 30 -4.92 9.36 -9.04
CA PHE A 30 -3.78 10.12 -8.56
C PHE A 30 -2.88 9.28 -7.64
N TYR A 31 -3.48 8.64 -6.63
CA TYR A 31 -2.74 7.74 -5.74
C TYR A 31 -2.15 6.56 -6.50
N PHE A 32 -2.87 5.98 -7.45
CA PHE A 32 -2.36 4.89 -8.27
C PHE A 32 -1.16 5.32 -9.12
N ILE A 33 -1.23 6.46 -9.79
CA ILE A 33 -0.14 6.98 -10.63
C ILE A 33 1.13 7.25 -9.80
N ILE A 34 1.00 7.67 -8.55
CA ILE A 34 2.14 7.96 -7.68
C ILE A 34 2.66 6.70 -6.99
N LEU A 35 1.77 5.90 -6.39
CA LEU A 35 2.16 4.73 -5.60
C LEU A 35 2.53 3.53 -6.47
N ALA A 36 1.86 3.31 -7.61
CA ALA A 36 2.16 2.17 -8.47
C ALA A 36 3.61 2.14 -8.97
N PRO A 37 4.21 3.22 -9.51
CA PRO A 37 5.61 3.17 -9.93
C PRO A 37 6.56 2.96 -8.75
N VAL A 38 6.29 3.56 -7.58
CA VAL A 38 7.08 3.31 -6.36
C VAL A 38 6.99 1.85 -5.94
N ALA A 39 5.79 1.26 -5.96
CA ALA A 39 5.59 -0.15 -5.63
C ALA A 39 6.26 -1.08 -6.64
N ILE A 40 6.22 -0.75 -7.94
CA ILE A 40 6.91 -1.50 -9.00
C ILE A 40 8.42 -1.44 -8.78
N LEU A 41 8.99 -0.26 -8.55
CA LEU A 41 10.41 -0.08 -8.26
C LEU A 41 10.79 -0.88 -7.01
N PHE A 42 10.03 -0.75 -5.93
CA PHE A 42 10.31 -1.48 -4.69
C PHE A 42 10.26 -3.00 -4.91
N LYS A 43 9.26 -3.52 -5.64
CA LYS A 43 9.17 -4.95 -5.98
C LYS A 43 10.34 -5.44 -6.85
N LEU A 44 10.86 -4.59 -7.73
CA LEU A 44 11.98 -4.94 -8.60
C LEU A 44 13.30 -4.94 -7.83
N PHE A 45 13.57 -3.88 -7.06
CA PHE A 45 14.86 -3.64 -6.42
C PHE A 45 14.98 -4.20 -4.99
N ALA A 46 13.88 -4.30 -4.25
CA ALA A 46 13.87 -4.82 -2.90
C ALA A 46 13.07 -6.13 -2.88
N ASP A 47 13.72 -7.22 -2.44
CA ASP A 47 13.03 -8.45 -2.04
C ASP A 47 13.23 -8.67 -0.54
N PRO A 48 12.67 -7.80 0.33
CA PRO A 48 12.88 -7.91 1.77
C PRO A 48 12.28 -9.19 2.35
N LEU A 49 11.37 -9.83 1.60
CA LEU A 49 10.69 -11.06 2.00
C LEU A 49 11.29 -12.31 1.33
N ASN A 50 12.40 -12.18 0.59
CA ASN A 50 13.04 -13.27 -0.15
C ASN A 50 12.04 -14.12 -0.96
N LEU A 51 10.96 -13.53 -1.48
CA LEU A 51 9.87 -14.25 -2.15
C LEU A 51 10.31 -14.82 -3.50
N LYS A 52 11.38 -14.26 -4.09
CA LYS A 52 11.99 -14.78 -5.33
C LYS A 52 12.86 -16.01 -5.06
N ALA A 53 13.18 -16.34 -3.80
CA ALA A 53 13.88 -17.56 -3.41
C ALA A 53 12.93 -18.78 -3.49
N LYS A 54 12.39 -19.04 -4.68
CA LYS A 54 11.39 -20.08 -4.98
C LYS A 54 11.97 -21.51 -4.97
N GLN A 55 13.14 -21.70 -4.35
CA GLN A 55 13.86 -22.98 -4.26
C GLN A 55 14.28 -23.29 -2.82
N ARG A 56 13.44 -22.94 -1.84
CA ARG A 56 13.52 -23.57 -0.53
C ARG A 56 12.35 -24.53 -0.35
N SER A 57 12.68 -25.78 -0.01
CA SER A 57 11.72 -26.84 0.32
C SER A 57 10.91 -26.55 1.59
N ASN A 58 11.26 -25.50 2.34
CA ASN A 58 10.71 -25.18 3.64
C ASN A 58 10.68 -23.66 3.89
N ASN A 59 9.73 -23.21 4.70
CA ASN A 59 9.56 -21.80 5.08
C ASN A 59 10.51 -21.36 6.22
N PHE A 60 11.42 -22.23 6.65
CA PHE A 60 12.34 -21.95 7.74
C PHE A 60 13.62 -21.32 7.19
N GLU A 61 13.97 -20.13 7.69
CA GLU A 61 15.31 -19.60 7.48
C GLU A 61 16.31 -20.31 8.40
N LYS A 62 17.52 -20.54 7.91
CA LYS A 62 18.59 -21.12 8.73
C LYS A 62 18.98 -20.09 9.77
N TRP A 63 18.66 -20.37 11.04
CA TRP A 63 19.15 -19.58 12.15
C TRP A 63 20.68 -19.64 12.16
N GLU A 64 21.32 -18.51 11.92
CA GLU A 64 22.76 -18.38 12.12
C GLU A 64 22.99 -18.16 13.61
N HIS A 65 23.54 -19.16 14.30
CA HIS A 65 24.03 -18.96 15.65
C HIS A 65 25.14 -17.91 15.59
N PRO A 66 25.01 -16.77 16.31
CA PRO A 66 26.17 -15.94 16.58
C PRO A 66 27.22 -16.86 17.22
N LYS A 67 28.49 -16.70 16.83
CA LYS A 67 29.59 -17.40 17.51
C LYS A 67 29.69 -16.81 18.91
N GLU A 68 28.88 -17.35 19.82
CA GLU A 68 28.90 -16.99 21.22
C GLU A 68 30.21 -17.45 21.83
N ASP A 69 30.96 -16.49 22.37
CA ASP A 69 32.14 -16.78 23.17
C ASP A 69 31.71 -17.35 24.52
N LEU A 70 32.54 -18.17 25.15
CA LEU A 70 32.25 -18.76 26.47
C LEU A 70 31.93 -17.68 27.53
N GLU A 71 32.51 -16.50 27.35
CA GLU A 71 32.26 -15.31 28.17
C GLU A 71 30.87 -14.70 27.97
N GLN A 72 30.25 -14.86 26.79
CA GLN A 72 28.86 -14.44 26.54
C GLN A 72 27.87 -15.42 27.15
N ALA A 73 28.14 -16.73 27.06
CA ALA A 73 27.29 -17.77 27.68
C ALA A 73 27.20 -17.63 29.20
N ARG A 74 28.26 -17.15 29.86
CA ARG A 74 28.27 -16.89 31.31
C ARG A 74 27.36 -15.74 31.75
N LYS A 75 26.96 -14.83 30.85
CA LYS A 75 26.13 -13.66 31.17
C LYS A 75 24.62 -13.95 31.20
N GLN A 76 24.21 -15.17 30.82
CA GLN A 76 22.80 -15.54 30.72
C GLN A 76 22.19 -15.96 32.07
N TYR A 77 23.00 -16.21 33.10
CA TYR A 77 22.57 -16.64 34.45
C TYR A 77 23.09 -15.72 35.54
#